data_AF-A0AA88HLY9-F1
#
_entry.id   AF-A0AA88HLY9-F1
#
_cell.length_a   1.000
_cell.length_b   1.000
_cell.length_c   1.000
_cell.angle_alpha   90.00
_cell.angle_beta   90.00
_cell.angle_gamma   90.00
#
_symmetry.space_group_name_H-M   'P 1'
#
loop_
_entity.id
_entity.type
_entity.pdbx_description
1 polymer ?
#
loop_
_entity_poly.entity_id
_entity_poly.type
_entity_poly.pdbx_seq_one_letter_code
_entity_poly.pdbx_strand_id
1 'polypeptide(L)'
;MSIKYLSDFSLLSFNLDTFFILSVGTSLVVIAITFLLSTKFSRWGFEPDKSRKCEDDQYVEKSEGETHLKSEKAASHQRERIADALNTVRAGLTDEQLETEQQIRKQQLEAIFSLLRNNEEKFGPVSKDEIEDQLRLYQ
;
A
#
# COMPACT_ATOMS: atom_id res chain seq x y z
N MET A 1 -20.99 43.55 15.67
CA MET A 1 -20.96 43.37 14.20
C MET A 1 -21.01 41.88 13.81
N SER A 2 -21.64 41.01 14.62
CA SER A 2 -21.63 39.55 14.40
C SER A 2 -23.01 38.96 14.06
N ILE A 3 -24.08 39.75 14.18
CA ILE A 3 -25.47 39.29 14.00
C ILE A 3 -25.86 39.22 12.51
N LYS A 4 -25.22 40.02 11.64
CA LYS A 4 -25.54 40.05 10.20
C LYS A 4 -25.21 38.73 9.49
N TYR A 5 -24.06 38.13 9.81
CA TYR A 5 -23.60 36.88 9.19
C TYR A 5 -24.46 35.65 9.55
N LEU A 6 -25.11 35.67 10.72
CA LEU A 6 -25.99 34.57 11.15
C LEU A 6 -27.28 34.53 10.32
N SER A 7 -27.83 35.69 9.97
CA SER A 7 -29.02 35.81 9.12
C SER A 7 -28.73 35.37 7.68
N ASP A 8 -27.59 35.77 7.14
CA ASP A 8 -27.16 35.43 5.78
C ASP A 8 -26.86 33.93 5.63
N PHE A 9 -26.26 33.32 6.66
CA PHE A 9 -26.03 31.87 6.72
C PHE A 9 -27.34 31.07 6.80
N SER A 10 -28.31 31.55 7.59
CA SER A 10 -29.63 30.92 7.69
C SER A 10 -30.34 30.90 6.33
N LEU A 11 -30.27 31.99 5.57
CA LEU A 11 -30.90 32.09 4.24
C LEU A 11 -30.24 31.18 3.19
N LEU A 12 -28.92 30.97 3.30
CA LEU A 12 -28.15 30.05 2.46
C LEU A 12 -28.48 28.58 2.79
N SER A 13 -28.68 28.25 4.07
CA SER A 13 -28.95 26.88 4.53
C SER A 13 -30.33 26.35 4.13
N PHE A 14 -31.35 27.20 4.03
CA PHE A 14 -32.72 26.80 3.64
C PHE A 14 -32.88 26.47 2.14
N ASN A 15 -31.99 26.98 1.27
CA ASN A 15 -32.01 26.70 -0.17
C ASN A 15 -31.03 25.58 -0.58
N LEU A 16 -30.28 25.03 0.37
CA LEU A 16 -29.28 23.99 0.13
C LEU A 16 -29.95 22.62 0.24
N ASP A 17 -29.60 21.69 -0.65
CA ASP A 17 -30.17 20.35 -0.64
C ASP A 17 -29.94 19.67 0.72
N THR A 18 -31.00 19.10 1.29
CA THR A 18 -30.95 18.43 2.59
C THR A 18 -29.95 17.28 2.57
N PHE A 19 -29.81 16.57 1.44
CA PHE A 19 -28.81 15.52 1.28
C PHE A 19 -27.38 16.05 1.31
N PHE A 20 -27.13 17.24 0.74
CA PHE A 20 -25.81 17.88 0.78
C PHE A 20 -25.43 18.30 2.19
N ILE A 21 -26.36 18.91 2.93
CA ILE A 21 -26.16 19.31 4.34
C ILE A 21 -25.89 18.08 5.21
N LEU A 22 -26.64 16.98 5.01
CA LEU A 22 -26.41 15.73 5.73
C LEU A 22 -25.05 15.10 5.37
N SER A 23 -24.66 15.10 4.10
CA SER A 23 -23.36 14.57 3.65
C SER A 23 -22.18 15.34 4.23
N VAL A 24 -22.20 16.67 4.12
CA VAL A 24 -21.13 17.53 4.66
C VAL A 24 -21.14 17.48 6.19
N GLY A 25 -22.32 17.53 6.81
CA GLY A 25 -22.48 17.45 8.26
C GLY A 25 -21.97 16.14 8.83
N THR A 26 -22.31 15.00 8.23
CA THR A 26 -21.83 13.68 8.67
C THR A 26 -20.32 13.53 8.52
N SER A 27 -19.72 14.04 7.44
CA SER A 27 -18.27 14.07 7.27
C SER A 27 -17.57 14.85 8.39
N LEU A 28 -18.06 16.06 8.70
CA LEU A 28 -17.53 16.86 9.82
C LEU A 28 -17.73 16.19 11.18
N VAL A 29 -18.87 15.54 11.40
CA VAL A 29 -19.16 14.78 12.61
C VAL A 29 -18.22 13.59 12.75
N VAL A 30 -17.95 12.83 11.68
CA VAL A 30 -17.00 11.71 11.69
C VAL A 30 -15.59 12.21 12.00
N ILE A 31 -15.15 13.32 11.41
CA ILE A 31 -13.84 13.93 11.71
C ILE A 31 -13.78 14.40 13.17
N ALA A 32 -14.84 15.05 13.67
CA ALA A 32 -14.91 15.52 15.06
C ALA A 32 -14.92 14.35 16.05
N ILE A 33 -15.68 13.28 15.77
CA ILE A 33 -15.70 12.05 16.56
C ILE A 33 -14.31 11.38 16.52
N THR A 34 -13.68 11.30 15.36
CA THR A 34 -12.32 10.77 15.20
C THR A 34 -11.31 11.57 16.03
N PHE A 35 -11.43 12.89 16.05
CA PHE A 35 -10.58 13.77 16.84
C PHE A 35 -10.87 13.67 18.35
N LEU A 36 -12.14 13.60 18.76
CA LEU A 36 -12.54 13.42 20.16
C LEU A 36 -12.13 12.05 20.70
N LEU A 37 -12.28 11.01 19.90
CA LEU A 37 -11.78 9.67 20.20
C LEU A 37 -10.25 9.71 20.26
N SER A 38 -9.55 10.30 19.29
CA SER A 38 -8.08 10.41 19.31
C SER A 38 -7.55 11.16 20.54
N THR A 39 -8.17 12.29 20.91
CA THR A 39 -7.77 13.08 22.09
C THR A 39 -8.09 12.39 23.42
N LYS A 40 -9.17 11.61 23.51
CA LYS A 40 -9.52 10.82 24.73
C LYS A 40 -8.77 9.49 24.79
N PHE A 41 -8.55 8.83 23.66
CA PHE A 41 -7.84 7.56 23.51
C PHE A 41 -6.33 7.74 23.69
N SER A 42 -5.76 8.91 23.35
CA SER A 42 -4.39 9.28 23.74
C SER A 42 -4.20 9.29 25.27
N ARG A 43 -5.29 9.41 26.05
CA ARG A 43 -5.27 9.35 27.53
C ARG A 43 -5.50 7.94 28.09
N TRP A 44 -5.92 6.99 27.25
CA TRP A 44 -6.02 5.56 27.57
C TRP A 44 -5.08 4.79 26.65
N GLY A 45 -3.79 4.87 26.98
CA GLY A 45 -2.69 4.02 26.54
C GLY A 45 -2.91 3.17 25.29
N PHE A 46 -2.69 3.77 24.13
CA PHE A 46 -2.18 3.04 22.98
C PHE A 46 -0.91 3.76 22.55
N GLU A 47 0.22 3.15 22.86
CA GLU A 47 1.55 3.61 22.50
C GLU A 47 1.67 3.63 20.97
N PRO A 48 1.80 4.80 20.33
CA PRO A 48 2.07 4.86 18.91
C PRO A 48 3.56 4.60 18.68
N ASP A 49 3.86 3.47 18.04
CA ASP A 49 5.20 3.18 17.53
C ASP A 49 5.62 4.30 16.56
N LYS A 50 6.84 4.76 16.78
CA LYS A 50 7.35 6.05 16.33
C LYS A 50 8.00 5.87 14.97
N SER A 51 7.63 6.77 14.06
CA SER A 51 8.42 7.21 12.91
C SER A 51 8.19 6.51 11.57
N ARG A 52 7.44 7.19 10.70
CA ARG A 52 7.82 7.31 9.29
C ARG A 52 7.52 8.73 8.81
N LYS A 53 8.52 9.60 8.91
CA LYS A 53 8.65 10.77 8.05
C LYS A 53 8.88 10.24 6.63
N CYS A 54 8.06 10.66 5.68
CA CYS A 54 8.43 10.69 4.27
C CYS A 54 8.97 12.10 4.03
N GLU A 55 10.29 12.22 3.92
CA GLU A 55 10.95 13.37 3.31
C GLU A 55 11.59 12.88 2.01
N ASP A 56 11.48 13.76 1.02
CA ASP A 56 11.87 13.68 -0.39
C ASP A 56 13.30 13.20 -0.65
N ASP A 57 13.47 12.76 -1.89
CA ASP A 57 14.69 12.37 -2.58
C ASP A 57 15.97 13.09 -2.13
N GLN A 58 16.95 12.32 -1.65
CA GLN A 58 18.35 12.71 -1.75
C GLN A 58 19.26 11.48 -1.95
N TYR A 59 19.90 11.47 -3.12
CA TYR A 59 20.99 10.57 -3.53
C TYR A 59 22.00 10.33 -2.41
N VAL A 60 22.29 9.04 -2.12
CA VAL A 60 23.35 8.65 -1.20
C VAL A 60 24.68 8.61 -1.94
N GLU A 61 25.50 9.64 -1.72
CA GLU A 61 26.94 9.59 -1.92
C GLU A 61 27.60 8.88 -0.72
N LYS A 62 28.52 7.98 -1.04
CA LYS A 62 29.25 7.09 -0.14
C LYS A 62 30.29 7.88 0.66
N SER A 63 30.31 7.75 1.99
CA SER A 63 31.55 7.89 2.75
C SER A 63 31.52 7.18 4.10
N GLU A 64 32.71 6.72 4.48
CA GLU A 64 33.07 5.73 5.47
C GLU A 64 33.06 6.28 6.90
N GLY A 65 32.88 5.42 7.91
CA GLY A 65 33.13 5.78 9.31
C GLY A 65 32.36 4.97 10.35
N GLU A 66 32.88 3.78 10.67
CA GLU A 66 32.77 3.05 11.94
C GLU A 66 31.62 3.34 12.93
N THR A 67 30.69 2.39 13.11
CA THR A 67 30.27 1.96 14.47
C THR A 67 29.75 0.53 14.44
N HIS A 68 30.65 -0.40 14.78
CA HIS A 68 30.45 -1.84 14.78
C HIS A 68 29.68 -2.31 16.03
N LEU A 69 28.86 -3.36 15.86
CA LEU A 69 28.61 -4.45 16.83
C LEU A 69 27.33 -4.53 17.70
N LYS A 70 26.34 -3.62 17.63
CA LYS A 70 25.05 -3.82 18.36
C LYS A 70 23.79 -3.98 17.49
N SER A 71 23.85 -3.61 16.21
CA SER A 71 22.69 -3.63 15.30
C SER A 71 22.45 -5.00 14.64
N GLU A 72 23.50 -5.82 14.51
CA GLU A 72 23.43 -7.10 13.77
C GLU A 72 22.51 -8.13 14.42
N LYS A 73 22.58 -8.30 15.75
CA LYS A 73 21.83 -9.37 16.45
C LYS A 73 20.31 -9.15 16.46
N ALA A 74 19.87 -7.89 16.50
CA ALA A 74 18.45 -7.54 16.42
C ALA A 74 17.89 -7.77 15.00
N ALA A 75 18.69 -7.50 13.96
CA ALA A 75 18.36 -7.80 12.58
C ALA A 75 18.37 -9.32 12.29
N SER A 76 19.28 -10.08 12.89
CA SER A 76 19.36 -11.55 12.75
C SER A 76 18.13 -12.25 13.33
N HIS A 77 17.69 -11.86 14.54
CA HIS A 77 16.59 -12.54 15.21
C HIS A 77 15.22 -12.23 14.59
N GLN A 78 15.06 -11.03 14.02
CA GLN A 78 13.86 -10.70 13.26
C GLN A 78 13.81 -11.45 11.91
N ARG A 79 14.96 -11.64 11.24
CA ARG A 79 15.04 -12.42 9.99
C ARG A 79 14.72 -13.90 10.20
N GLU A 80 15.13 -14.47 11.32
CA GLU A 80 14.83 -15.85 11.71
C GLU A 80 13.31 -16.07 11.86
N ARG A 81 12.62 -15.17 12.56
CA ARG A 81 11.15 -15.24 12.70
C ARG A 81 10.39 -15.07 11.38
N ILE A 82 10.90 -14.22 10.48
CA ILE A 82 10.32 -14.03 9.15
C ILE A 82 10.55 -15.28 8.29
N ALA A 83 11.73 -15.89 8.36
CA ALA A 83 12.05 -17.12 7.65
C ALA A 83 11.17 -18.29 8.13
N ASP A 84 10.96 -18.42 9.44
CA ASP A 84 10.09 -19.45 10.01
C ASP A 84 8.62 -19.23 9.62
N ALA A 85 8.14 -17.97 9.63
CA ALA A 85 6.80 -17.64 9.17
C ALA A 85 6.62 -17.96 7.67
N LEU A 86 7.61 -17.63 6.83
CA LEU A 86 7.61 -17.97 5.40
C LEU A 86 7.64 -19.48 5.18
N ASN A 87 8.45 -20.22 5.94
CA ASN A 87 8.50 -21.68 5.87
C ASN A 87 7.17 -22.30 6.28
N THR A 88 6.49 -21.74 7.28
CA THR A 88 5.16 -22.20 7.71
C THR A 88 4.11 -21.95 6.63
N VAL A 89 4.14 -20.78 5.98
CA VAL A 89 3.27 -20.47 4.83
C VAL A 89 3.55 -21.41 3.68
N ARG A 90 4.82 -21.63 3.33
CA ARG A 90 5.25 -22.53 2.25
C ARG A 90 4.86 -23.99 2.51
N ALA A 91 4.96 -24.45 3.76
CA ALA A 91 4.55 -25.78 4.16
C ALA A 91 3.01 -25.96 4.23
N GLY A 92 2.27 -24.85 4.32
CA GLY A 92 0.81 -24.83 4.32
C GLY A 92 0.17 -24.69 2.93
N LEU A 93 0.98 -24.47 1.88
CA LEU A 93 0.47 -24.48 0.50
C LEU A 93 0.06 -25.91 0.14
N THR A 94 -1.20 -26.08 -0.26
CA THR A 94 -1.70 -27.37 -0.75
C THR A 94 -1.25 -27.59 -2.19
N ASP A 95 -1.09 -28.85 -2.61
CA ASP A 95 -0.69 -29.20 -3.98
C ASP A 95 -1.65 -28.59 -5.03
N GLU A 96 -2.93 -28.46 -4.69
CA GLU A 96 -3.95 -27.79 -5.50
C GLU A 96 -3.64 -26.30 -5.74
N GLN A 97 -3.10 -25.59 -4.75
CA GLN A 97 -2.72 -24.18 -4.91
C GLN A 97 -1.50 -24.04 -5.81
N LEU A 98 -0.51 -24.93 -5.66
CA LEU A 98 0.67 -24.95 -6.53
C LEU A 98 0.31 -25.25 -7.98
N GLU A 99 -0.62 -26.19 -8.21
CA GLU A 99 -1.10 -26.49 -9.55
C GLU A 99 -1.86 -25.30 -10.15
N THR A 100 -2.71 -24.65 -9.35
CA THR A 100 -3.46 -23.47 -9.75
C THR A 100 -2.51 -22.33 -10.15
N GLU A 101 -1.47 -22.07 -9.37
CA GLU A 101 -0.45 -21.06 -9.69
C GLU A 101 0.28 -21.37 -11.00
N GLN A 102 0.64 -22.63 -11.25
CA GLN A 102 1.28 -23.03 -12.49
C GLN A 102 0.35 -22.86 -13.70
N GLN A 103 -0.92 -23.21 -13.57
CA GLN A 103 -1.91 -23.03 -14.63
C GLN A 103 -2.13 -21.54 -14.92
N ILE A 104 -2.28 -20.71 -13.88
CA ILE A 104 -2.40 -19.25 -14.02
C ILE A 104 -1.17 -18.67 -14.70
N ARG A 105 0.05 -19.11 -14.31
CA ARG A 105 1.30 -18.64 -14.92
C ARG A 105 1.35 -18.93 -16.43
N LYS A 106 0.93 -20.14 -16.84
CA LYS A 106 0.87 -20.52 -18.26
C LYS A 106 -0.13 -19.65 -19.03
N GLN A 107 -1.30 -19.40 -18.45
CA GLN A 107 -2.33 -18.55 -19.06
C GLN A 107 -1.85 -17.10 -19.21
N GLN A 108 -1.20 -16.55 -18.17
CA GLN A 108 -0.64 -15.20 -18.22
C GLN A 108 0.46 -15.07 -19.28
N LEU A 109 1.33 -16.08 -19.40
CA LEU A 109 2.36 -16.11 -20.43
C LEU A 109 1.77 -16.12 -21.84
N GLU A 110 0.72 -16.92 -22.06
CA GLU A 110 0.00 -16.98 -23.33
C GLU A 110 -0.70 -15.66 -23.67
N ALA A 111 -1.28 -14.98 -22.67
CA ALA A 111 -1.88 -13.67 -22.84
C ALA A 111 -0.84 -12.60 -23.23
N ILE A 112 0.32 -12.58 -22.56
CA ILE A 112 1.43 -11.68 -22.89
C ILE A 112 1.91 -11.93 -24.32
N PHE A 113 2.16 -13.19 -24.68
CA PHE A 113 2.58 -13.55 -26.03
C PHE A 113 1.57 -13.12 -27.09
N SER A 114 0.27 -13.36 -26.85
CA SER A 114 -0.80 -12.94 -27.76
C SER A 114 -0.85 -11.42 -27.93
N LEU A 115 -0.67 -10.65 -26.84
CA LEU A 115 -0.60 -9.20 -26.90
C LEU A 115 0.59 -8.70 -27.71
N LEU A 116 1.77 -9.30 -27.51
CA LEU A 116 2.98 -8.96 -28.25
C LEU A 116 2.83 -9.28 -29.74
N ARG A 117 2.23 -10.43 -30.07
CA ARG A 117 1.96 -10.81 -31.46
C ARG A 117 0.95 -9.88 -32.13
N ASN A 118 -0.09 -9.46 -31.43
CA ASN A 118 -1.06 -8.50 -31.95
C ASN A 118 -0.45 -7.10 -32.15
N ASN A 119 0.68 -6.82 -31.49
CA ASN A 119 1.42 -5.55 -31.60
C ASN A 119 2.81 -5.76 -32.24
N GLU A 120 2.93 -6.75 -33.13
CA GLU A 120 4.20 -7.11 -33.78
C GLU A 120 4.85 -5.92 -34.52
N GLU A 121 4.06 -4.99 -35.06
CA GLU A 121 4.56 -3.76 -35.69
C GLU A 121 5.35 -2.86 -34.73
N LYS A 122 5.04 -2.90 -33.42
CA LYS A 122 5.67 -2.05 -32.40
C LYS A 122 6.83 -2.74 -31.68
N PHE A 123 6.74 -4.05 -31.48
CA PHE A 123 7.71 -4.81 -30.68
C PHE A 123 8.61 -5.72 -31.52
N GLY A 124 8.34 -5.86 -32.82
CA GLY A 124 9.02 -6.81 -33.69
C GLY A 124 8.57 -8.26 -33.47
N PRO A 125 9.13 -9.21 -34.22
CA PRO A 125 8.82 -10.63 -34.04
C PRO A 125 9.45 -11.13 -32.74
N VAL A 126 8.61 -11.50 -31.76
CA VAL A 126 9.05 -12.06 -30.48
C VAL A 126 8.61 -13.51 -30.38
N SER A 127 9.52 -14.40 -29.97
CA SER A 127 9.20 -15.81 -29.76
C SER A 127 8.72 -16.07 -28.32
N LYS A 128 7.95 -17.14 -28.12
CA LYS A 128 7.48 -17.55 -26.79
C LYS A 128 8.65 -17.91 -25.85
N ASP A 129 9.69 -18.52 -26.40
CA ASP A 129 10.89 -18.94 -25.68
C ASP A 129 11.67 -17.74 -25.12
N GLU A 130 11.77 -16.67 -25.91
CA GLU A 130 12.45 -15.44 -25.51
C GLU A 130 11.74 -14.70 -24.37
N ILE A 131 10.40 -14.73 -24.33
CA ILE A 131 9.62 -14.16 -23.22
C ILE A 131 9.77 -15.02 -21.96
N GLU A 132 9.81 -16.34 -22.11
CA GLU A 132 10.00 -17.26 -20.99
C GLU A 132 11.38 -17.05 -20.34
N ASP A 133 12.42 -16.86 -21.16
CA ASP A 133 13.77 -16.56 -20.67
C ASP A 133 13.87 -15.21 -19.96
N GLN A 134 13.16 -14.18 -20.44
CA GLN A 134 13.07 -12.90 -19.73
C GLN A 134 12.38 -13.04 -18.37
N LEU A 135 11.35 -13.88 -18.26
CA LEU A 135 10.64 -14.12 -17.00
C LEU A 135 11.46 -14.91 -15.99
N ARG A 136 12.40 -15.76 -16.43
CA ARG A 136 13.30 -16.50 -15.54
C ARG A 136 14.22 -15.58 -14.72
N LEU A 137 14.51 -14.37 -15.21
CA LEU A 137 15.31 -13.38 -14.49
C LEU A 137 14.59 -12.74 -13.30
N TYR A 138 13.25 -12.87 -13.24
CA TYR A 138 12.40 -12.27 -12.20
C TYR A 138 11.89 -13.29 -11.17
N GLN A 139 12.30 -14.57 -11.28
CA GLN A 139 11.93 -15.64 -10.34
C GLN A 139 12.88 -15.73 -9.14
#